data_AF-A0A1M6SV63-F1
#
_entry.id   AF-A0A1M6SV63-F1
#
_cell.length_a   1.000
_cell.length_b   1.000
_cell.length_c   1.000
_cell.angle_alpha   90.00
_cell.angle_beta   90.00
_cell.angle_gamma   90.00
#
_symmetry.space_group_name_H-M   'P 1'
#
loop_
_entity.id
_entity.type
_entity.pdbx_description
1 polymer ?
#
loop_
_entity_poly.entity_id
_entity_poly.type
_entity_poly.pdbx_seq_one_letter_code
_entity_poly.pdbx_strand_id
1 'polypeptide(L)'
;MPWNHCPPSRGIRSHLAQHLDVAARQRSTVLAWLPEMSQAAVFMLTRSAHLALLDGDADPTLEVPPARATDAAVAAWRALSALLGREEQARARLETSDPGVLGAALLALTPGAYRGRANLLGGIRLVPTGRMMVGGRDVYPGLLRAWAGRPEPRPAVPVSSAPLPALHPAAPRRAA
;
A
#
# COMPACT_ATOMS: atom_id res chain seq x y z
N MET A 1 -13.37 -16.21 3.41
CA MET A 1 -12.57 -15.30 2.56
C MET A 1 -13.47 -14.16 2.10
N PRO A 2 -13.28 -12.89 2.51
CA PRO A 2 -14.29 -11.84 2.26
C PRO A 2 -13.94 -10.81 1.17
N TRP A 3 -12.81 -10.95 0.46
CA TRP A 3 -12.33 -9.90 -0.46
C TRP A 3 -13.00 -9.84 -1.85
N ASN A 4 -13.94 -10.73 -2.15
CA ASN A 4 -14.54 -10.85 -3.49
C ASN A 4 -15.76 -9.96 -3.75
N HIS A 5 -16.23 -9.18 -2.77
CA HIS A 5 -17.52 -8.47 -2.87
C HIS A 5 -17.44 -6.95 -2.76
N CYS A 6 -16.25 -6.33 -2.81
CA CYS A 6 -16.17 -4.88 -2.84
C CYS A 6 -16.21 -4.38 -4.29
N PRO A 7 -17.28 -3.69 -4.73
CA PRO A 7 -17.34 -3.12 -6.07
C PRO A 7 -16.26 -2.04 -6.23
N PRO A 8 -15.67 -1.87 -7.43
CA PRO A 8 -14.55 -0.95 -7.69
C PRO A 8 -14.87 0.54 -7.40
N SER A 9 -16.14 0.88 -7.16
CA SER A 9 -16.60 2.24 -6.85
C SER A 9 -16.37 2.67 -5.40
N ARG A 10 -16.20 1.75 -4.43
CA ARG A 10 -15.82 2.08 -3.05
C ARG A 10 -14.33 1.78 -2.86
N GLY A 11 -13.49 2.68 -3.36
CA GLY A 11 -12.04 2.54 -3.22
C GLY A 11 -11.62 2.33 -1.75
N ILE A 12 -10.54 1.56 -1.54
CA ILE A 12 -9.97 1.19 -0.22
C ILE A 12 -9.81 2.37 0.76
N ARG A 13 -9.74 3.59 0.22
CA ARG A 13 -9.76 4.88 0.92
C ARG A 13 -10.88 4.99 1.95
N SER A 14 -12.10 4.54 1.64
CA SER A 14 -13.22 4.59 2.59
C SER A 14 -13.19 3.42 3.57
N HIS A 15 -12.64 2.28 3.18
CA HIS A 15 -12.68 1.06 3.97
C HIS A 15 -11.65 1.09 5.11
N LEU A 16 -10.42 1.55 4.85
CA LEU A 16 -9.38 1.66 5.89
C LEU A 16 -9.71 2.73 6.94
N ALA A 17 -10.39 3.81 6.54
CA ALA A 17 -10.88 4.82 7.47
C ALA A 17 -12.07 4.35 8.32
N GLN A 18 -12.77 3.30 7.89
CA GLN A 18 -13.92 2.72 8.61
C GLN A 18 -13.52 1.52 9.49
N HIS A 19 -12.38 0.88 9.22
CA HIS A 19 -11.89 -0.30 9.93
C HIS A 19 -10.42 -0.11 10.34
N LEU A 20 -10.21 0.73 11.35
CA LEU A 20 -8.88 1.04 11.88
C LEU A 20 -8.13 -0.21 12.39
N ASP A 21 -8.86 -1.19 12.93
CA ASP A 21 -8.34 -2.47 13.38
C ASP A 21 -7.77 -3.31 12.22
N VAL A 22 -8.44 -3.29 11.07
CA VAL A 22 -7.98 -3.97 9.85
C VAL A 22 -6.75 -3.27 9.30
N ALA A 23 -6.78 -1.93 9.26
CA ALA A 23 -5.68 -1.12 8.77
C ALA A 23 -4.39 -1.35 9.58
N ALA A 24 -4.51 -1.41 10.91
CA ALA A 24 -3.43 -1.70 11.84
C ALA A 24 -2.88 -3.12 11.68
N ARG A 25 -3.77 -4.14 11.66
CA ARG A 25 -3.38 -5.54 11.50
C ARG A 25 -2.61 -5.80 10.20
N GLN A 26 -2.99 -5.08 9.14
CA GLN A 26 -2.34 -5.15 7.84
C GLN A 26 -1.09 -4.25 7.73
N ARG A 27 -0.75 -3.49 8.79
CA ARG A 27 0.32 -2.48 8.81
C ARG A 27 0.24 -1.51 7.63
N SER A 28 -0.99 -1.20 7.23
CA SER A 28 -1.25 -0.52 5.95
C SER A 28 -1.29 1.00 6.07
N THR A 29 -1.41 1.51 7.29
CA THR A 29 -1.48 2.95 7.56
C THR A 29 -0.90 3.29 8.92
N VAL A 30 -0.41 4.52 9.06
CA VAL A 30 -0.08 5.17 10.34
C VAL A 30 -0.94 6.41 10.55
N LEU A 31 -1.07 6.85 11.81
CA LEU A 31 -1.70 8.14 12.14
C LEU A 31 -0.69 9.27 11.98
N ALA A 32 -1.10 10.36 11.34
CA ALA A 32 -0.30 11.57 11.20
C ALA A 32 -1.14 12.82 11.49
N TRP A 33 -0.50 13.87 12.01
CA TRP A 33 -1.14 15.17 12.21
C TRP A 33 -1.02 16.04 10.96
N LEU A 34 -2.14 16.21 10.26
CA LEU A 34 -2.26 16.90 8.98
C LEU A 34 -3.60 17.66 8.91
N PRO A 35 -3.80 18.71 9.73
CA PRO A 35 -5.06 19.47 9.76
C PRO A 35 -5.35 20.23 8.47
N GLU A 36 -4.31 20.59 7.70
CA GLU A 36 -4.42 21.37 6.46
C GLU A 36 -4.89 20.52 5.26
N MET A 37 -4.87 19.19 5.38
CA MET A 37 -5.23 18.28 4.31
C MET A 37 -6.47 17.47 4.66
N SER A 38 -7.34 17.21 3.67
CA SER A 38 -8.41 16.23 3.82
C SER A 38 -7.85 14.81 3.76
N GLN A 39 -8.56 13.84 4.35
CA GLN A 39 -8.20 12.43 4.26
C GLN A 39 -8.15 11.94 2.79
N ALA A 40 -9.02 12.46 1.93
CA ALA A 40 -9.03 12.15 0.51
C ALA A 40 -7.77 12.66 -0.21
N ALA A 41 -7.31 13.87 0.12
CA ALA A 41 -6.09 14.45 -0.43
C ALA A 41 -4.86 13.64 -0.01
N VAL A 42 -4.78 13.26 1.27
CA VAL A 42 -3.70 12.39 1.78
C VAL A 42 -3.65 11.07 1.01
N PHE A 43 -4.78 10.39 0.84
CA PHE A 43 -4.81 9.14 0.10
C PHE A 43 -4.47 9.29 -1.39
N MET A 44 -4.89 10.37 -2.04
CA MET A 44 -4.53 10.60 -3.45
C MET A 44 -3.04 10.87 -3.61
N LEU A 45 -2.47 11.74 -2.77
CA LEU A 45 -1.06 12.09 -2.82
C LEU A 45 -0.17 10.87 -2.54
N THR A 46 -0.46 10.14 -1.45
CA THR A 46 0.30 8.93 -1.09
C THR A 46 0.21 7.86 -2.17
N ARG A 47 -0.98 7.61 -2.73
CA ARG A 47 -1.15 6.66 -3.84
C ARG A 47 -0.31 7.05 -5.06
N SER A 48 -0.37 8.31 -5.48
CA SER A 48 0.39 8.80 -6.62
C SER A 48 1.90 8.72 -6.38
N ALA A 49 2.35 9.03 -5.17
CA ALA A 49 3.76 8.93 -4.81
C ALA A 49 4.25 7.47 -4.76
N HIS A 50 3.49 6.55 -4.17
CA HIS A 50 3.84 5.12 -4.19
C HIS A 50 3.89 4.56 -5.62
N LEU A 51 3.00 4.99 -6.51
CA LEU A 51 3.06 4.61 -7.93
C LEU A 51 4.32 5.13 -8.61
N ALA A 52 4.66 6.41 -8.39
CA ALA A 52 5.87 7.00 -8.95
C ALA A 52 7.16 6.31 -8.45
N LEU A 53 7.18 5.85 -7.19
CA LEU A 53 8.27 5.03 -6.66
C LEU A 53 8.33 3.66 -7.34
N LEU A 54 7.21 2.95 -7.45
CA LEU A 54 7.17 1.64 -8.13
C LEU A 54 7.57 1.73 -9.61
N ASP A 55 7.20 2.81 -10.29
CA ASP A 55 7.57 3.07 -11.68
C ASP A 55 9.07 3.35 -11.84
N GLY A 56 9.70 3.92 -10.81
CA GLY A 56 11.14 4.16 -10.72
C GLY A 56 11.94 3.00 -10.12
N ASP A 57 11.32 1.80 -10.00
CA ASP A 57 11.91 0.62 -9.35
C ASP A 57 12.41 0.89 -7.91
N ALA A 58 11.72 1.80 -7.22
CA ALA A 58 12.00 2.18 -5.84
C ALA A 58 10.97 1.56 -4.89
N ASP A 59 11.41 1.35 -3.65
CA ASP A 59 10.60 0.83 -2.57
C ASP A 59 9.52 1.84 -2.14
N PRO A 60 8.21 1.50 -2.23
CA PRO A 60 7.13 2.39 -1.83
C PRO A 60 7.06 2.60 -0.30
N THR A 61 7.76 1.80 0.50
CA THR A 61 7.73 1.89 1.96
C THR A 61 8.72 2.89 2.54
N LEU A 62 9.62 3.40 1.70
CA LEU A 62 10.75 4.26 2.06
C LEU A 62 11.78 3.62 3.01
N GLU A 63 11.72 2.31 3.27
CA GLU A 63 12.74 1.61 4.07
C GLU A 63 14.11 1.68 3.37
N VAL A 64 14.10 1.68 2.03
CA VAL A 64 15.30 1.80 1.20
C VAL A 64 15.26 3.11 0.41
N PRO A 65 16.27 4.00 0.56
CA PRO A 65 16.43 5.15 -0.32
C PRO A 65 16.61 4.70 -1.77
N PRO A 66 16.00 5.38 -2.76
CA PRO A 66 16.11 4.96 -4.14
C PRO A 66 17.55 5.12 -4.65
N ALA A 67 18.15 4.03 -5.13
CA ALA A 67 19.53 4.00 -5.62
C ALA A 67 19.70 4.70 -6.99
N ARG A 68 18.67 4.62 -7.84
CA ARG A 68 18.57 5.32 -9.14
C ARG A 68 17.14 5.83 -9.30
N ALA A 69 16.88 7.05 -8.86
CA ALA A 69 15.55 7.66 -8.97
C ALA A 69 15.46 8.63 -10.15
N THR A 70 14.36 8.53 -10.89
CA THR A 70 13.89 9.64 -11.73
C THR A 70 13.54 10.85 -10.84
N ASP A 71 13.49 12.05 -11.42
CA ASP A 71 13.06 13.25 -10.67
C ASP A 71 11.69 13.06 -10.01
N ALA A 72 10.79 12.33 -10.68
CA ALA A 72 9.48 11.96 -10.15
C ALA A 72 9.57 11.05 -8.91
N ALA A 73 10.45 10.05 -8.92
CA ALA A 73 10.67 9.17 -7.78
C ALA A 73 11.34 9.91 -6.61
N VAL A 74 12.27 10.84 -6.86
CA VAL A 74 12.85 11.70 -5.81
C VAL A 74 11.78 12.59 -5.19
N ALA A 75 10.94 13.23 -6.00
CA ALA A 75 9.85 14.08 -5.52
C ALA A 75 8.82 13.27 -4.71
N ALA A 76 8.46 12.08 -5.17
CA ALA A 76 7.58 11.15 -4.48
C ALA A 76 8.14 10.71 -3.13
N TRP A 77 9.42 10.32 -3.09
CA TRP A 77 10.12 9.95 -1.87
C TRP A 77 10.06 11.09 -0.85
N ARG A 78 10.45 12.31 -1.26
CA ARG A 78 10.41 13.50 -0.38
C ARG A 78 9.01 13.81 0.13
N ALA A 79 8.00 13.73 -0.73
CA ALA A 79 6.62 13.97 -0.35
C ALA A 79 6.13 12.95 0.69
N LEU A 80 6.41 11.66 0.49
CA LEU A 80 6.03 10.61 1.44
C LEU A 80 6.81 10.72 2.75
N SER A 81 8.11 11.00 2.71
CA SER A 81 8.91 11.25 3.92
C SER A 81 8.35 12.41 4.74
N ALA A 82 7.95 13.50 4.08
CA ALA A 82 7.34 14.65 4.76
C ALA A 82 5.98 14.31 5.39
N LEU A 83 5.16 13.49 4.73
CA LEU A 83 3.87 13.04 5.27
C LEU A 83 4.04 12.08 6.44
N LEU A 84 4.91 11.08 6.31
CA LEU A 84 5.17 10.09 7.36
C LEU A 84 5.90 10.73 8.55
N GLY A 85 6.74 11.76 8.32
CA GLY A 85 7.37 12.53 9.40
C GLY A 85 6.37 13.27 10.32
N ARG A 86 5.10 13.41 9.91
CA ARG A 86 4.02 13.96 10.75
C ARG A 86 3.43 12.95 11.73
N GLU A 87 3.91 11.70 11.71
CA GLU A 87 3.54 10.66 12.68
C GLU A 87 3.83 11.09 14.12
N GLU A 88 5.00 11.68 14.36
CA GLU A 88 5.41 12.06 15.73
C GLU A 88 4.49 13.12 16.33
N GLN A 89 3.95 14.01 15.49
CA GLN A 89 2.97 15.00 15.92
C GLN A 89 1.62 14.39 16.30
N ALA A 90 1.23 13.25 15.68
CA ALA A 90 0.06 12.48 16.10
C ALA A 90 0.34 11.74 17.41
N ARG A 91 1.51 11.11 17.54
CA ARG A 91 1.94 10.43 18.77
C ARG A 91 1.98 11.38 19.97
N ALA A 92 2.51 12.59 19.80
CA ALA A 92 2.54 13.60 20.87
C ALA A 92 1.14 14.07 21.32
N ARG A 93 0.10 13.90 20.49
CA ARG A 93 -1.28 14.34 20.79
C ARG A 93 -2.17 13.22 21.31
N LEU A 94 -1.99 12.00 20.78
CA LEU A 94 -2.86 10.85 21.06
C LEU A 94 -2.15 9.76 21.86
N GLU A 95 -0.88 9.95 22.20
CA GLU A 95 0.02 8.95 22.80
C GLU A 95 0.23 7.69 21.93
N THR A 96 -0.28 7.71 20.70
CA THR A 96 -0.16 6.62 19.74
C THR A 96 -0.15 7.16 18.32
N SER A 97 0.57 6.45 17.45
CA SER A 97 0.44 6.57 16.00
C SER A 97 -0.23 5.34 15.36
N ASP A 98 -0.57 4.34 16.18
CA ASP A 98 -1.19 3.11 15.73
C ASP A 98 -2.71 3.29 15.62
N PRO A 99 -3.29 3.09 14.42
CA PRO A 99 -4.72 3.26 14.21
C PRO A 99 -5.56 2.24 14.99
N GLY A 100 -5.05 1.04 15.26
CA GLY A 100 -5.74 0.00 16.02
C GLY A 100 -5.86 0.37 17.50
N VAL A 101 -4.79 0.92 18.09
CA VAL A 101 -4.80 1.48 19.45
C VAL A 101 -5.81 2.62 19.55
N LEU A 102 -5.82 3.54 18.58
CA LEU A 102 -6.81 4.61 18.53
C LEU A 102 -8.24 4.05 18.40
N GLY A 103 -8.45 3.06 17.53
CA GLY A 103 -9.74 2.41 17.35
C GLY A 103 -10.25 1.76 18.65
N ALA A 104 -9.39 1.03 19.36
CA ALA A 104 -9.71 0.44 20.65
C ALA A 104 -10.04 1.51 21.70
N ALA A 105 -9.26 2.59 21.77
CA ALA A 105 -9.51 3.71 22.67
C ALA A 105 -10.86 4.38 22.38
N LEU A 106 -11.20 4.62 21.12
CA LEU A 106 -12.49 5.19 20.71
C LEU A 106 -13.67 4.29 21.09
N LEU A 107 -13.53 2.96 21.00
CA LEU A 107 -14.55 2.00 21.41
C LEU A 107 -14.72 1.93 22.94
N ALA A 108 -13.68 2.25 23.71
CA ALA A 108 -13.73 2.30 25.17
C ALA A 108 -14.34 3.60 25.73
N LEU A 109 -14.56 4.62 24.89
CA LEU A 109 -15.15 5.89 25.32
C LEU A 109 -16.62 5.74 25.72
N THR A 110 -17.04 6.56 26.69
CA THR A 110 -18.47 6.73 26.98
C THR A 110 -19.19 7.37 25.78
N PRO A 111 -20.51 7.13 25.62
CA PRO A 111 -21.26 7.73 24.52
C PRO A 111 -21.16 9.27 24.47
N GLY A 112 -21.07 9.92 25.64
CA GLY A 112 -20.90 11.37 25.75
C GLY A 112 -19.56 11.84 25.19
N ALA A 113 -18.46 11.18 25.57
CA ALA A 113 -17.13 11.50 25.05
C ALA A 113 -17.01 11.20 23.54
N TYR A 114 -17.60 10.09 23.09
CA TYR A 114 -17.57 9.70 21.67
C TYR A 114 -18.29 10.71 20.74
N ARG A 115 -19.29 11.45 21.25
CA ARG A 115 -19.94 12.52 20.48
C ARG A 115 -18.97 13.63 20.08
N GLY A 116 -17.95 13.90 20.91
CA GLY A 116 -16.91 14.91 20.66
C GLY A 116 -15.79 14.47 19.72
N ARG A 117 -15.81 13.24 19.19
CA ARG A 117 -14.69 12.66 18.42
C ARG A 117 -14.25 13.49 17.22
N ALA A 118 -15.17 14.21 16.57
CA ALA A 118 -14.84 15.04 15.41
C ALA A 118 -13.85 16.16 15.78
N ASN A 119 -13.99 16.73 16.98
CA ASN A 119 -13.07 17.74 17.49
C ASN A 119 -11.74 17.11 17.90
N LEU A 120 -11.78 15.95 18.56
CA LEU A 120 -10.57 15.22 18.98
C LEU A 120 -9.71 14.77 17.78
N LEU A 121 -10.36 14.36 16.69
CA LEU A 121 -9.70 13.79 15.51
C LEU A 121 -9.56 14.77 14.34
N GLY A 122 -9.93 16.05 14.52
CA GLY A 122 -10.08 17.00 13.41
C GLY A 122 -8.85 17.14 12.50
N GLY A 123 -7.64 17.02 13.06
CA GLY A 123 -6.38 17.04 12.29
C GLY A 123 -5.69 15.69 12.11
N ILE A 124 -6.26 14.61 12.61
CA ILE A 124 -5.67 13.27 12.51
C ILE A 124 -6.02 12.65 11.16
N ARG A 125 -5.01 12.12 10.46
CA ARG A 125 -5.15 11.47 9.16
C ARG A 125 -4.48 10.10 9.15
N LEU A 126 -5.03 9.21 8.34
CA LEU A 126 -4.41 7.93 8.02
C LEU A 126 -3.50 8.11 6.80
N VAL A 127 -2.22 7.80 6.95
CA VAL A 127 -1.23 7.87 5.88
C VAL A 127 -0.85 6.43 5.52
N PRO A 128 -1.10 5.97 4.27
CA PRO A 128 -0.63 4.67 3.82
C PRO A 128 0.88 4.52 3.94
N THR A 129 1.34 3.35 4.38
CA THR A 129 2.77 3.04 4.60
C THR A 129 3.47 2.44 3.39
N GLY A 130 2.74 2.20 2.30
CA GLY A 130 3.28 1.48 1.14
C GLY A 130 3.27 -0.04 1.30
N ARG A 131 2.70 -0.57 2.40
CA ARG A 131 2.58 -2.01 2.68
C ARG A 131 1.12 -2.41 2.92
N MET A 132 0.83 -3.69 2.71
CA MET A 132 -0.42 -4.31 3.12
C MET A 132 -0.18 -5.80 3.35
N MET A 133 -0.01 -6.18 4.60
CA MET A 133 0.29 -7.57 4.96
C MET A 133 -1.00 -8.40 5.03
N VAL A 134 -1.14 -9.38 4.15
CA VAL A 134 -2.24 -10.35 4.13
C VAL A 134 -1.68 -11.76 4.11
N GLY A 135 -1.92 -12.53 5.18
CA GLY A 135 -1.39 -13.89 5.30
C GLY A 135 0.14 -13.96 5.21
N GLY A 136 0.84 -12.98 5.80
CA GLY A 136 2.30 -12.90 5.80
C GLY A 136 2.95 -12.38 4.51
N ARG A 137 2.16 -12.01 3.50
CA ARG A 137 2.67 -11.44 2.24
C ARG A 137 2.26 -9.98 2.09
N ASP A 138 3.17 -9.16 1.56
CA ASP A 138 2.84 -7.79 1.17
C ASP A 138 2.13 -7.80 -0.18
N VAL A 139 0.84 -7.47 -0.17
CA VAL A 139 0.01 -7.43 -1.39
C VAL A 139 -0.12 -6.02 -1.97
N TYR A 140 0.43 -5.00 -1.28
CA TYR A 140 0.23 -3.61 -1.66
C TYR A 140 0.78 -3.26 -3.04
N PRO A 141 2.01 -3.67 -3.43
CA PRO A 141 2.54 -3.32 -4.74
C PRO A 141 1.70 -3.88 -5.89
N GLY A 142 1.26 -5.14 -5.78
CA GLY A 142 0.39 -5.78 -6.79
C GLY A 142 -0.97 -5.09 -6.89
N LEU A 143 -1.58 -4.78 -5.75
CA LEU A 143 -2.86 -4.08 -5.69
C LEU A 143 -2.78 -2.67 -6.30
N LEU A 144 -1.69 -1.95 -5.99
CA LEU A 144 -1.47 -0.60 -6.48
C LEU A 144 -1.27 -0.57 -8.00
N ARG A 145 -0.49 -1.51 -8.56
CA ARG A 145 -0.33 -1.69 -10.01
C ARG A 145 -1.65 -2.02 -10.70
N ALA A 146 -2.41 -2.98 -10.16
CA ALA A 146 -3.72 -3.35 -10.70
C ALA A 146 -4.67 -2.15 -10.78
N TRP A 147 -4.72 -1.32 -9.74
CA TRP A 147 -5.54 -0.09 -9.75
C TRP A 147 -5.05 0.99 -10.72
N ALA A 148 -3.78 0.97 -11.09
CA ALA A 148 -3.24 1.87 -12.10
C ALA A 148 -3.46 1.32 -13.52
N GLY A 149 -4.12 0.17 -13.68
CA GLY A 149 -4.24 -0.51 -14.96
C GLY A 149 -2.90 -1.05 -15.48
N ARG A 150 -1.92 -1.25 -14.59
CA ARG A 150 -0.59 -1.77 -14.93
C ARG A 150 -0.55 -3.26 -14.59
N PRO A 151 -0.36 -4.17 -15.56
CA PRO A 151 -0.21 -5.59 -15.26
C PRO A 151 1.05 -5.81 -14.42
N GLU A 152 1.05 -6.85 -13.58
CA GLU A 152 2.26 -7.26 -12.87
C GLU A 152 3.38 -7.55 -13.89
N PRO A 153 4.65 -7.21 -13.59
CA PRO A 153 5.77 -7.69 -14.38
C PRO A 153 5.69 -9.23 -14.41
N ARG A 154 5.59 -9.81 -15.61
CA ARG A 154 5.59 -11.27 -15.77
C ARG A 154 6.87 -11.78 -15.10
N PRO A 155 6.82 -12.75 -14.15
CA PRO A 155 8.04 -13.30 -13.59
C PRO A 155 8.91 -13.75 -14.74
N ALA A 156 10.19 -13.38 -14.72
CA ALA A 156 11.14 -13.79 -15.75
C ALA A 156 11.08 -15.31 -15.83
N VAL A 157 10.51 -15.84 -16.92
CA VAL A 157 10.58 -17.27 -17.18
C VAL A 157 12.07 -17.54 -17.31
N PRO A 158 12.68 -18.41 -16.47
CA PRO A 158 14.05 -18.80 -16.71
C PRO A 158 14.08 -19.38 -18.12
N VAL A 159 14.84 -18.74 -19.01
CA VAL A 159 15.06 -19.27 -20.35
C VAL A 159 15.76 -20.60 -20.10
N SER A 160 15.01 -21.69 -20.21
CA SER A 160 15.58 -23.02 -20.09
C SER A 160 16.59 -23.14 -21.22
N SER A 161 17.86 -23.09 -20.87
CA SER A 161 18.99 -23.44 -21.74
C SER A 161 19.07 -24.96 -21.95
N ALA A 162 17.93 -25.65 -21.93
CA ALA A 162 17.85 -27.03 -22.34
C ALA A 162 18.14 -27.08 -23.86
N PRO A 163 19.16 -27.85 -24.29
CA PRO A 163 19.43 -28.01 -25.70
C PRO A 163 18.22 -28.62 -26.40
N LEU A 164 17.91 -28.09 -27.60
CA LEU A 164 16.89 -28.63 -28.49
C LEU A 164 17.06 -30.16 -28.62
N PRO A 165 16.00 -30.97 -28.45
CA PRO A 165 16.11 -32.40 -28.67
C PRO A 165 16.57 -32.66 -30.11
N ALA A 166 17.63 -33.44 -30.26
CA ALA A 166 18.15 -33.81 -31.56
C ALA A 166 17.04 -34.51 -32.36
N LEU A 167 16.72 -33.95 -33.53
CA LEU A 167 15.87 -34.58 -34.52
C LEU A 167 16.51 -35.91 -34.93
N HIS A 168 15.97 -37.02 -34.43
CA HIS A 168 16.32 -38.35 -34.91
C HIS A 168 15.92 -38.46 -36.39
N PRO A 169 16.82 -38.92 -37.28
CA PRO A 169 16.46 -39.16 -38.66
C PRO A 169 15.43 -40.30 -38.73
N ALA A 170 14.34 -40.05 -39.48
CA ALA A 170 13.30 -41.02 -39.73
C ALA A 170 13.86 -42.29 -40.38
N ALA A 171 13.51 -43.45 -39.82
CA ALA A 171 13.89 -44.75 -40.37
C ALA A 171 13.30 -44.95 -41.78
N PRO A 172 14.04 -45.55 -42.73
CA PRO A 172 13.56 -45.74 -44.09
C PRO A 172 12.42 -46.77 -44.13
N ARG A 173 11.31 -46.38 -44.77
CA ARG A 173 10.24 -47.30 -45.14
C ARG A 173 10.79 -48.36 -46.09
N ARG A 174 10.78 -49.63 -45.67
CA ARG A 174 10.95 -50.76 -46.58
C ARG A 174 9.74 -50.83 -47.51
N ALA A 175 10.00 -50.72 -48.82
CA ALA A 175 9.07 -51.12 -49.86
C ALA A 175 8.96 -52.66 -49.88
N ALA A 176 7.77 -53.13 -50.26
CA ALA A 176 7.40 -54.54 -50.40
C ALA A 176 8.27 -55.29 -51.41
#